data_AF-A0A961QMG7-F1
#
_entry.id   AF-A0A961QMG7-F1
#
_cell.length_a   1.000
_cell.length_b   1.000
_cell.length_c   1.000
_cell.angle_alpha   90.00
_cell.angle_beta   90.00
_cell.angle_gamma   90.00
#
_symmetry.space_group_name_H-M   'P 1'
#
loop_
_entity.id
_entity.type
_entity.pdbx_description
1 polymer ?
#
loop_
_entity_poly.entity_id
_entity_poly.type
_entity_poly.pdbx_seq_one_letter_code
_entity_poly.pdbx_strand_id
1 'polypeptide(L)'
;MTLVNRPAGRRYGPVSHNLVMGRSRTRRTGERLPYFDQTVRIGSWNSPGIAWSSPMPRLEPLIRSFARSESGAVTVDWTVLAAALCGLGLASAAAVRTGVGDLGAEVGTALSSASVAVLSFGGDSDSGWIPLSYTAERFAELTDIFSEYSDDSLESTYASYLLAVEYALSTGDLAGAAVFLDAAAAAVAAAAARGPGISDQGAGLNALLETYIEATA
;
A
#
# COMPACT_ATOMS: atom_id res chain seq x y z
N MET A 1 0.26 21.97 -49.88
CA MET A 1 0.09 20.60 -50.39
C MET A 1 0.40 19.62 -49.27
N THR A 2 -0.62 19.26 -48.49
CA THR A 2 -0.68 17.98 -47.75
C THR A 2 -2.15 17.73 -47.41
N LEU A 3 -2.69 16.68 -47.99
CA LEU A 3 -4.10 16.30 -47.99
C LEU A 3 -4.47 15.68 -46.64
N VAL A 4 -5.46 16.25 -45.96
CA VAL A 4 -6.08 15.61 -44.78
C VAL A 4 -7.07 14.56 -45.29
N ASN A 5 -6.66 13.30 -45.20
CA ASN A 5 -7.45 12.13 -45.52
C ASN A 5 -8.48 11.86 -44.40
N ARG A 6 -9.76 12.14 -44.65
CA ARG A 6 -10.87 11.74 -43.76
C ARG A 6 -11.49 10.44 -44.29
N PRO A 7 -11.50 9.33 -43.53
CA PRO A 7 -12.19 8.12 -43.97
C PRO A 7 -13.72 8.31 -43.95
N ALA A 8 -14.34 7.89 -45.05
CA ALA A 8 -15.77 8.02 -45.34
C ALA A 8 -16.66 7.27 -44.33
N GLY A 9 -17.74 7.93 -43.91
CA GLY A 9 -18.77 7.36 -43.05
C GLY A 9 -19.47 6.15 -43.69
N ARG A 10 -19.54 5.05 -42.94
CA ARG A 10 -20.34 3.88 -43.33
C ARG A 10 -21.81 4.19 -43.12
N ARG A 11 -22.57 4.30 -44.22
CA ARG A 11 -24.03 4.32 -44.21
C ARG A 11 -24.54 2.91 -43.89
N TYR A 12 -25.30 2.76 -42.81
CA TYR A 12 -26.07 1.55 -42.56
C TYR A 12 -27.32 1.58 -43.43
N GLY A 13 -27.40 0.69 -44.42
CA GLY A 13 -28.64 0.32 -45.09
C GLY A 13 -29.33 -0.82 -44.33
N PRO A 14 -30.66 -0.98 -44.43
CA PRO A 14 -31.38 -2.04 -43.74
C PRO A 14 -31.03 -3.39 -44.38
N VAL A 15 -30.35 -4.25 -43.63
CA VAL A 15 -30.05 -5.62 -44.09
C VAL A 15 -31.13 -6.55 -43.54
N SER A 16 -32.15 -6.80 -44.35
CA SER A 16 -33.15 -7.85 -44.15
C SER A 16 -32.51 -9.21 -44.38
N HIS A 17 -32.00 -9.84 -43.32
CA HIS A 17 -31.70 -11.27 -43.37
C HIS A 17 -32.95 -12.06 -43.00
N ASN A 18 -33.48 -12.73 -44.02
CA ASN A 18 -34.59 -13.67 -43.94
C ASN A 18 -34.28 -14.74 -42.87
N LEU A 19 -35.15 -14.88 -41.87
CA LEU A 19 -35.19 -16.08 -41.04
C LEU A 19 -35.46 -17.26 -41.99
N VAL A 20 -34.43 -18.07 -42.24
CA VAL A 20 -34.63 -19.43 -42.76
C VAL A 20 -35.30 -20.22 -41.65
N MET A 21 -36.64 -20.22 -41.72
CA MET A 21 -37.51 -21.05 -40.92
C MET A 21 -37.14 -22.51 -41.20
N GLY A 22 -36.39 -23.12 -40.29
CA GLY A 22 -36.07 -24.54 -40.33
C GLY A 22 -37.38 -25.33 -40.31
N ARG A 23 -37.73 -25.91 -41.47
CA ARG A 23 -38.89 -26.79 -41.62
C ARG A 23 -38.81 -27.90 -40.57
N SER A 24 -39.88 -28.02 -39.78
CA SER A 24 -40.09 -29.16 -38.89
C SER A 24 -40.04 -30.45 -39.72
N ARG A 25 -38.95 -31.21 -39.55
CA ARG A 25 -38.93 -32.61 -40.01
C ARG A 25 -39.80 -33.40 -39.05
N THR A 26 -41.05 -33.63 -39.42
CA THR A 26 -41.85 -34.73 -38.89
C THR A 26 -41.11 -36.03 -39.18
N ARG A 27 -40.47 -36.61 -38.15
CA ARG A 27 -39.84 -37.94 -38.28
C ARG A 27 -40.93 -39.00 -38.32
N ARG A 28 -40.80 -39.89 -39.31
CA ARG A 28 -41.51 -41.15 -39.47
C ARG A 28 -41.47 -41.97 -38.18
N THR A 29 -42.66 -42.40 -37.76
CA THR A 29 -43.01 -43.75 -37.31
C THR A 29 -41.83 -44.71 -37.12
N GLY A 30 -41.59 -45.18 -35.89
CA GLY A 30 -40.90 -46.47 -35.69
C GLY A 30 -40.03 -46.67 -34.45
N GLU A 31 -39.56 -45.62 -33.75
CA GLU A 31 -38.65 -45.81 -32.61
C GLU A 31 -39.23 -45.18 -31.34
N ARG A 32 -39.71 -46.04 -30.43
CA ARG A 32 -40.15 -45.64 -29.09
C ARG A 32 -38.89 -45.29 -28.29
N LEU A 33 -38.67 -44.01 -28.01
CA LEU A 33 -37.67 -43.58 -27.02
C LEU A 33 -38.16 -44.05 -25.64
N PRO A 34 -37.39 -44.87 -24.90
CA PRO A 34 -37.83 -45.37 -23.61
C PRO A 34 -37.53 -44.33 -22.52
N TYR A 35 -38.25 -43.21 -22.50
CA TYR A 35 -38.21 -42.36 -21.29
C TYR A 35 -39.32 -41.32 -21.12
N PHE A 36 -40.20 -41.09 -22.10
CA PHE A 36 -41.16 -39.98 -21.98
C PHE A 36 -42.57 -40.37 -22.41
N ASP A 37 -43.16 -41.30 -21.66
CA ASP A 37 -44.60 -41.39 -21.50
C ASP A 37 -44.92 -41.66 -20.03
N GLN A 38 -44.83 -40.61 -19.22
CA GLN A 38 -45.62 -40.53 -18.01
C GLN A 38 -46.71 -39.49 -18.24
N THR A 39 -47.73 -39.87 -19.01
CA THR A 39 -49.05 -39.37 -18.65
C THR A 39 -49.36 -39.91 -17.26
N VAL A 40 -49.13 -39.10 -16.24
CA VAL A 40 -49.57 -39.39 -14.88
C VAL A 40 -51.10 -39.43 -14.93
N ARG A 41 -51.66 -40.60 -15.22
CA ARG A 41 -53.04 -40.89 -14.88
C ARG A 41 -53.05 -40.99 -13.36
N ILE A 42 -53.48 -39.92 -12.71
CA ILE A 42 -53.75 -39.91 -11.27
C ILE A 42 -54.97 -40.82 -11.08
N GLY A 43 -54.72 -42.13 -11.02
CA GLY A 43 -55.67 -43.13 -10.59
C GLY A 43 -56.03 -42.87 -9.13
N SER A 44 -57.28 -43.15 -8.78
CA SER A 44 -57.89 -42.90 -7.47
C SER A 44 -56.98 -43.27 -6.30
N TRP A 45 -56.84 -42.33 -5.37
CA TRP A 45 -56.12 -42.44 -4.10
C TRP A 45 -56.80 -43.41 -3.14
N ASN A 46 -56.79 -44.71 -3.42
CA ASN A 46 -57.10 -45.69 -2.40
C ASN A 46 -56.38 -47.02 -2.62
N SER A 47 -55.22 -47.18 -2.00
CA SER A 47 -54.59 -48.48 -1.74
C SER A 47 -53.68 -48.32 -0.51
N PRO A 48 -53.92 -49.03 0.60
CA PRO A 48 -53.01 -49.03 1.74
C PRO A 48 -51.87 -50.00 1.46
N GLY A 49 -50.63 -49.52 1.52
CA GLY A 49 -49.44 -50.38 1.45
C GLY A 49 -48.28 -49.76 0.70
N ILE A 50 -47.55 -48.84 1.34
CA ILE A 50 -46.21 -48.48 0.89
C ILE A 50 -45.29 -49.64 1.28
N ALA A 51 -44.91 -50.46 0.31
CA ALA A 51 -43.94 -51.52 0.51
C ALA A 51 -42.52 -50.92 0.56
N TRP A 52 -41.95 -50.78 1.76
CA TRP A 52 -40.60 -50.23 2.02
C TRP A 52 -39.45 -51.24 1.82
N SER A 53 -39.69 -52.38 1.16
CA SER A 53 -38.73 -53.48 1.08
C SER A 53 -37.72 -53.38 -0.07
N SER A 54 -37.61 -52.23 -0.74
CA SER A 54 -36.59 -52.02 -1.78
C SER A 54 -35.24 -51.74 -1.11
N PRO A 55 -34.20 -52.57 -1.27
CA PRO A 55 -32.88 -52.25 -0.74
C PRO A 55 -32.39 -50.93 -1.34
N MET A 56 -31.91 -50.02 -0.48
CA MET A 56 -31.35 -48.74 -0.89
C MET A 56 -30.24 -48.99 -1.92
N PRO A 57 -30.24 -48.26 -3.06
CA PRO A 57 -29.15 -48.37 -4.03
C PRO A 57 -27.83 -48.05 -3.33
N ARG A 58 -26.85 -48.96 -3.42
CA ARG A 58 -25.51 -48.71 -2.87
C ARG A 58 -24.91 -47.52 -3.62
N LEU A 59 -24.22 -46.62 -2.91
CA LEU A 59 -23.58 -45.42 -3.49
C LEU A 59 -22.25 -45.75 -4.20
N GLU A 60 -21.73 -46.96 -3.98
CA GLU A 60 -20.50 -47.50 -4.57
C GLU A 60 -20.44 -47.48 -6.11
N PRO A 61 -21.53 -47.71 -6.87
CA PRO A 61 -21.52 -47.66 -8.34
C PRO A 61 -21.53 -46.23 -8.88
N LEU A 62 -22.11 -45.27 -8.15
CA LEU A 62 -22.24 -43.87 -8.59
C LEU A 62 -20.89 -43.14 -8.58
N ILE A 63 -20.07 -43.36 -7.55
CA ILE A 63 -18.71 -42.80 -7.48
C ILE A 63 -17.83 -43.46 -8.56
N ARG A 64 -18.03 -44.76 -8.79
CA ARG A 64 -17.27 -45.54 -9.76
C ARG A 64 -17.64 -45.20 -11.22
N SER A 65 -18.88 -44.81 -11.50
CA SER A 65 -19.32 -44.33 -12.82
C SER A 65 -18.89 -42.89 -13.09
N PHE A 66 -18.86 -42.03 -12.07
CA PHE A 66 -18.28 -40.68 -12.16
C PHE A 66 -16.79 -40.72 -12.52
N ALA A 67 -16.00 -41.53 -11.80
CA ALA A 67 -14.57 -41.68 -12.05
C ALA A 67 -14.23 -42.32 -13.42
N ARG A 68 -15.20 -43.02 -14.04
CA ARG A 68 -15.04 -43.70 -15.34
C ARG A 68 -15.62 -42.89 -16.51
N SER A 69 -16.17 -41.71 -16.25
CA SER A 69 -16.77 -40.84 -17.27
C SER A 69 -15.74 -39.84 -17.80
N GLU A 70 -15.17 -40.12 -18.97
CA GLU A 70 -14.10 -39.32 -19.59
C GLU A 70 -14.50 -37.86 -19.87
N SER A 71 -15.79 -37.58 -20.08
CA SER A 71 -16.30 -36.21 -20.26
C SER A 71 -16.43 -35.41 -18.95
N GLY A 72 -16.49 -36.09 -17.80
CA GLY A 72 -16.55 -35.44 -16.48
C GLY A 72 -15.18 -34.97 -15.99
N ALA A 73 -14.11 -35.68 -16.35
CA ALA A 73 -12.74 -35.34 -15.99
C ALA A 73 -12.30 -33.98 -16.56
N VAL A 74 -12.72 -33.65 -17.78
CA VAL A 74 -12.45 -32.34 -18.41
C VAL A 74 -13.16 -31.19 -17.69
N THR A 75 -14.32 -31.45 -17.10
CA THR A 75 -15.02 -30.45 -16.27
C THR A 75 -14.47 -30.34 -14.84
N VAL A 76 -13.58 -31.23 -14.43
CA VAL A 76 -12.91 -31.16 -13.13
C VAL A 76 -11.53 -30.48 -13.27
N ASP A 77 -10.93 -30.52 -14.45
CA ASP A 77 -9.65 -29.83 -14.72
C ASP A 77 -9.79 -28.29 -14.62
N TRP A 78 -10.89 -27.72 -15.12
CA TRP A 78 -11.09 -26.26 -15.03
C TRP A 78 -11.33 -25.78 -13.60
N THR A 79 -11.99 -26.60 -12.76
CA THR A 79 -12.19 -26.25 -11.35
C THR A 79 -10.91 -26.39 -10.55
N VAL A 80 -10.07 -27.38 -10.87
CA VAL A 80 -8.75 -27.53 -10.25
C VAL A 80 -7.82 -26.38 -10.66
N LEU A 81 -7.83 -25.94 -11.91
CA LEU A 81 -7.08 -24.75 -12.35
C LEU A 81 -7.58 -23.47 -11.66
N ALA A 82 -8.90 -23.27 -11.56
CA ALA A 82 -9.46 -22.14 -10.86
C ALA A 82 -9.13 -22.17 -9.36
N ALA A 83 -9.23 -23.34 -8.71
CA ALA A 83 -8.87 -23.52 -7.31
C ALA A 83 -7.38 -23.25 -7.06
N ALA A 84 -6.49 -23.71 -7.95
CA ALA A 84 -5.06 -23.42 -7.90
C ALA A 84 -4.78 -21.92 -8.06
N LEU A 85 -5.46 -21.25 -9.00
CA LEU A 85 -5.31 -19.81 -9.22
C LEU A 85 -5.84 -18.99 -8.03
N CYS A 86 -6.99 -19.35 -7.47
CA CYS A 86 -7.51 -18.73 -6.25
C CYS A 86 -6.56 -18.94 -5.06
N GLY A 87 -5.98 -20.12 -4.91
CA GLY A 87 -4.96 -20.41 -3.91
C GLY A 87 -3.70 -19.55 -4.07
N LEU A 88 -3.20 -19.41 -5.30
CA LEU A 88 -2.08 -18.52 -5.62
C LEU A 88 -2.40 -17.05 -5.35
N GLY A 89 -3.63 -16.61 -5.63
CA GLY A 89 -4.10 -15.25 -5.34
C GLY A 89 -4.21 -14.95 -3.85
N LEU A 90 -4.68 -15.92 -3.05
CA LEU A 90 -4.69 -15.83 -1.59
C LEU A 90 -3.27 -15.79 -1.03
N ALA A 91 -2.35 -16.61 -1.57
CA ALA A 91 -0.95 -16.61 -1.18
C ALA A 91 -0.24 -15.29 -1.52
N SER A 92 -0.48 -14.74 -2.71
CA SER A 92 0.10 -13.45 -3.10
C SER A 92 -0.48 -12.28 -2.31
N ALA A 93 -1.78 -12.28 -2.03
CA ALA A 93 -2.41 -11.27 -1.17
C ALA A 93 -1.84 -11.28 0.25
N ALA A 94 -1.58 -12.48 0.80
CA ALA A 94 -0.91 -12.62 2.10
C ALA A 94 0.53 -12.06 2.06
N ALA A 95 1.31 -12.38 1.03
CA ALA A 95 2.67 -11.86 0.87
C ALA A 95 2.71 -10.33 0.74
N VAL A 96 1.81 -9.74 -0.06
CA VAL A 96 1.70 -8.29 -0.23
C VAL A 96 1.28 -7.62 1.09
N ARG A 97 0.30 -8.20 1.81
CA ARG A 97 -0.14 -7.65 3.10
C ARG A 97 1.00 -7.61 4.12
N THR A 98 1.82 -8.65 4.18
CA THR A 98 2.99 -8.68 5.06
C THR A 98 4.01 -7.62 4.64
N GLY A 99 4.42 -7.61 3.36
CA GLY A 99 5.42 -6.65 2.89
C GLY A 99 4.99 -5.18 3.02
N VAL A 100 3.71 -4.87 2.79
CA VAL A 100 3.16 -3.51 3.00
C VAL A 100 3.07 -3.18 4.49
N GLY A 101 2.81 -4.16 5.35
CA GLY A 101 2.82 -3.97 6.80
C GLY A 101 4.22 -3.64 7.32
N ASP A 102 5.22 -4.39 6.88
CA ASP A 102 6.61 -4.20 7.27
C ASP A 102 7.14 -2.85 6.76
N LEU A 103 6.90 -2.53 5.48
CA LEU A 103 7.25 -1.23 4.92
C LEU A 103 6.50 -0.08 5.60
N GLY A 104 5.21 -0.27 5.93
CA GLY A 104 4.42 0.72 6.65
C GLY A 104 4.95 0.97 8.06
N ALA A 105 5.43 -0.07 8.75
CA ALA A 105 6.07 0.05 10.05
C ALA A 105 7.44 0.72 9.96
N GLU A 106 8.23 0.42 8.92
CA GLU A 106 9.52 1.07 8.65
C GLU A 106 9.33 2.55 8.33
N VAL A 107 8.37 2.89 7.46
CA VAL A 107 8.00 4.28 7.16
C VAL A 107 7.46 4.98 8.40
N GLY A 108 6.61 4.34 9.19
CA GLY A 108 6.10 4.89 10.45
C GLY A 108 7.23 5.18 11.44
N THR A 109 8.18 4.26 11.58
CA THR A 109 9.37 4.43 12.43
C THR A 109 10.25 5.56 11.90
N ALA A 110 10.47 5.63 10.59
CA ALA A 110 11.23 6.69 9.96
C ALA A 110 10.56 8.07 10.15
N LEU A 111 9.23 8.16 10.03
CA LEU A 111 8.49 9.40 10.24
C LEU A 111 8.43 9.81 11.72
N SER A 112 8.29 8.85 12.64
CA SER A 112 8.32 9.13 14.08
C SER A 112 9.72 9.53 14.57
N SER A 113 10.77 9.04 13.92
CA SER A 113 12.15 9.46 14.17
C SER A 113 12.52 10.74 13.43
N ALA A 114 11.73 11.15 12.43
CA ALA A 114 11.95 12.37 11.68
C ALA A 114 11.35 13.56 12.45
N SER A 115 12.19 14.28 13.17
CA SER A 115 11.88 15.57 13.77
C SER A 115 11.86 16.67 12.70
N VAL A 116 10.69 17.28 12.46
CA VAL A 116 10.60 18.49 11.61
C VAL A 116 10.96 19.70 12.47
N ALA A 117 12.26 20.00 12.55
CA ALA A 117 12.72 21.28 13.06
C ALA A 117 12.44 22.34 11.98
N VAL A 118 11.44 23.20 12.19
CA VAL A 118 11.24 24.38 11.34
C VAL A 118 12.38 25.36 11.63
N LEU A 119 13.48 25.19 10.91
CA LEU A 119 14.60 26.12 10.92
C LEU A 119 14.31 27.22 9.90
N SER A 120 13.51 28.21 10.29
CA SER A 120 13.46 29.46 9.55
C SER A 120 14.73 30.24 9.88
N PHE A 121 15.74 30.11 9.04
CA PHE A 121 16.85 31.06 8.98
C PHE A 121 16.79 31.80 7.64
N GLY A 122 16.95 33.12 7.68
CA GLY A 122 17.25 34.03 6.57
C GLY A 122 16.63 33.72 5.20
N GLY A 123 15.61 34.47 4.82
CA GLY A 123 14.92 34.29 3.55
C GLY A 123 15.81 34.45 2.32
N ASP A 124 16.13 33.33 1.68
CA ASP A 124 16.39 33.26 0.25
C ASP A 124 15.30 32.40 -0.40
N SER A 125 14.62 32.97 -1.40
CA SER A 125 13.50 32.36 -2.13
C SER A 125 13.91 31.23 -3.09
N ASP A 126 15.04 30.57 -2.82
CA ASP A 126 15.56 29.43 -3.61
C ASP A 126 16.04 28.26 -2.72
N SER A 127 15.47 28.10 -1.53
CA SER A 127 15.89 27.09 -0.56
C SER A 127 15.25 25.73 -0.84
N GLY A 128 16.02 24.88 -1.53
CA GLY A 128 15.85 23.43 -1.52
C GLY A 128 15.87 22.85 -0.10
N TRP A 129 15.33 21.65 0.03
CA TRP A 129 15.30 20.85 1.25
C TRP A 129 16.61 20.95 2.05
N ILE A 130 16.56 21.59 3.22
CA ILE A 130 17.68 21.62 4.17
C ILE A 130 17.73 20.24 4.87
N PRO A 131 18.79 19.45 4.69
CA PRO A 131 18.88 18.12 5.30
C PRO A 131 19.01 18.22 6.83
N LEU A 132 18.30 17.33 7.53
CA LEU A 132 18.30 17.23 9.00
C LEU A 132 19.59 16.62 9.58
N SER A 133 20.57 16.26 8.73
CA SER A 133 21.85 15.71 9.16
C SER A 133 22.92 16.80 9.19
N TYR A 134 23.44 17.08 10.39
CA TYR A 134 24.64 17.90 10.54
C TYR A 134 25.88 17.04 10.24
N THR A 135 26.60 17.41 9.19
CA THR A 135 27.92 16.87 8.84
C THR A 135 29.00 17.90 9.18
N ALA A 136 30.27 17.48 9.22
CA ALA A 136 31.38 18.40 9.48
C ALA A 136 31.43 19.57 8.46
N GLU A 137 31.02 19.31 7.21
CA GLU A 137 30.93 20.33 6.16
C GLU A 137 29.82 21.36 6.45
N ARG A 138 28.66 20.91 6.97
CA ARG A 138 27.56 21.80 7.34
C ARG A 138 27.88 22.64 8.57
N PHE A 139 28.62 22.08 9.53
CA PHE A 139 29.12 22.83 10.67
C PHE A 139 30.06 23.97 10.22
N ALA A 140 30.97 23.68 9.28
CA ALA A 140 31.86 24.69 8.71
C ALA A 140 31.09 25.79 7.98
N GLU A 141 30.07 25.43 7.20
CA GLU A 141 29.20 26.39 6.51
C GLU A 141 28.41 27.28 7.48
N LEU A 142 27.85 26.71 8.54
CA LEU A 142 27.13 27.49 9.55
C LEU A 142 28.06 28.42 10.33
N THR A 143 29.27 27.97 10.62
CA THR A 143 30.29 28.83 11.24
C THR A 143 30.63 30.01 10.34
N ASP A 144 30.75 29.78 9.03
CA ASP A 144 30.99 30.85 8.03
C ASP A 144 29.82 31.84 7.97
N ILE A 145 28.59 31.35 7.91
CA ILE A 145 27.37 32.18 7.95
C ILE A 145 27.31 33.03 9.22
N PHE A 146 27.52 32.40 10.39
CA PHE A 146 27.48 33.12 11.66
C PHE A 146 28.64 34.10 11.81
N SER A 147 29.76 33.89 11.11
CA SER A 147 30.87 34.84 11.11
C SER A 147 30.49 36.22 10.53
N GLU A 148 29.49 36.27 9.64
CA GLU A 148 28.97 37.52 9.04
C GLU A 148 27.99 38.27 9.96
N TYR A 149 27.41 37.59 10.96
CA TYR A 149 26.41 38.19 11.84
C TYR A 149 27.04 39.22 12.77
N SER A 150 26.31 40.30 13.10
CA SER A 150 26.73 41.21 14.17
C SER A 150 26.72 40.50 15.52
N ASP A 151 27.57 40.94 16.46
CA ASP A 151 27.71 40.28 17.77
C ASP A 151 26.36 40.22 18.53
N ASP A 152 25.58 41.30 18.52
CA ASP A 152 24.23 41.35 19.11
C ASP A 152 23.26 40.34 18.48
N SER A 153 23.34 40.18 17.16
CA SER A 153 22.48 39.23 16.43
C SER A 153 22.88 37.80 16.75
N LEU A 154 24.18 37.54 16.83
CA LEU A 154 24.72 36.23 17.15
C LEU A 154 24.33 35.81 18.57
N GLU A 155 24.39 36.72 19.54
CA GLU A 155 23.97 36.45 20.92
C GLU A 155 22.48 36.12 21.00
N SER A 156 21.62 36.88 20.32
CA SER A 156 20.18 36.58 20.24
C SER A 156 19.91 35.25 19.56
N THR A 157 20.63 34.93 18.49
CA THR A 157 20.48 33.67 17.75
C THR A 157 20.94 32.48 18.60
N TYR A 158 22.08 32.59 19.26
CA TYR A 158 22.58 31.58 20.19
C TYR A 158 21.59 31.30 21.32
N ALA A 159 21.04 32.34 21.96
CA ALA A 159 20.02 32.18 22.99
C ALA A 159 18.76 31.47 22.47
N SER A 160 18.34 31.76 21.23
CA SER A 160 17.20 31.08 20.61
C SER A 160 17.46 29.59 20.37
N TYR A 161 18.69 29.20 20.02
CA TYR A 161 19.06 27.81 19.84
C TYR A 161 19.12 27.06 21.16
N LEU A 162 19.66 27.64 22.23
CA LEU A 162 19.65 27.01 23.56
C LEU A 162 18.22 26.71 24.04
N LEU A 163 17.29 27.64 23.84
CA LEU A 163 15.87 27.42 24.16
C LEU A 163 15.26 26.29 23.32
N ALA A 164 15.64 26.18 22.04
CA ALA A 164 15.18 25.10 21.18
C ALA A 164 15.74 23.72 21.60
N VAL A 165 17.01 23.67 22.03
CA VAL A 165 17.61 22.45 22.62
C VAL A 165 16.85 22.05 23.87
N GLU A 166 16.62 22.98 24.79
CA GLU A 166 15.92 22.70 26.05
C GLU A 166 14.50 22.19 25.80
N TYR A 167 13.78 22.79 24.85
CA TYR A 167 12.47 22.32 24.43
C TYR A 167 12.52 20.91 23.82
N ALA A 168 13.47 20.65 22.93
CA ALA A 168 13.63 19.33 22.29
C ALA A 168 13.96 18.25 23.33
N LEU A 169 14.89 18.52 24.26
CA LEU A 169 15.20 17.63 25.37
C LEU A 169 14.00 17.39 26.29
N SER A 170 13.22 18.42 26.60
CA SER A 170 12.02 18.30 27.45
C SER A 170 10.92 17.42 26.84
N THR A 171 10.87 17.35 25.51
CA THR A 171 9.89 16.55 24.76
C THR A 171 10.40 15.16 24.39
N GLY A 172 11.67 14.86 24.69
CA GLY A 172 12.33 13.60 24.36
C GLY A 172 12.79 13.49 22.89
N ASP A 173 12.79 14.59 22.15
CA ASP A 173 13.29 14.65 20.77
C ASP A 173 14.81 14.84 20.74
N LEU A 174 15.52 13.72 20.80
CA LEU A 174 16.99 13.71 20.77
C LEU A 174 17.56 14.11 19.40
N ALA A 175 16.85 13.83 18.30
CA ALA A 175 17.32 14.21 16.96
C ALA A 175 17.25 15.73 16.77
N GLY A 176 16.14 16.34 17.19
CA GLY A 176 15.99 17.80 17.21
C GLY A 176 17.01 18.47 18.12
N ALA A 177 17.22 17.94 19.33
CA ALA A 177 18.20 18.50 20.27
C ALA A 177 19.62 18.51 19.70
N ALA A 178 20.05 17.43 19.04
CA ALA A 178 21.39 17.35 18.42
C ALA A 178 21.63 18.43 17.36
N VAL A 179 20.62 18.71 16.53
CA VAL A 179 20.66 19.73 15.48
C VAL A 179 20.86 21.12 16.08
N PHE A 180 20.09 21.46 17.11
CA PHE A 180 20.21 22.77 17.74
C PHE A 180 21.48 22.91 18.57
N LEU A 181 21.98 21.83 19.17
CA LEU A 181 23.26 21.79 19.88
C LEU A 181 24.42 22.10 18.93
N ASP A 182 24.43 21.52 17.73
CA ASP A 182 25.49 21.75 16.75
C ASP A 182 25.43 23.18 16.16
N ALA A 183 24.22 23.71 15.92
CA ALA A 183 24.03 25.11 15.53
C ALA A 183 24.49 26.10 16.62
N ALA A 184 24.17 25.82 17.88
CA ALA A 184 24.63 26.62 19.02
C ALA A 184 26.16 26.54 19.16
N ALA A 185 26.75 25.37 18.95
CA ALA A 185 28.21 25.19 18.94
C ALA A 185 28.87 25.96 17.79
N ALA A 186 28.28 25.99 16.61
CA ALA A 186 28.76 26.76 15.46
C ALA A 186 28.72 28.28 15.75
N ALA A 187 27.66 28.77 16.42
CA ALA A 187 27.58 30.16 16.84
C ALA A 187 28.69 30.52 17.85
N VAL A 188 28.93 29.66 18.84
CA VAL A 188 30.04 29.82 19.80
C VAL A 188 31.40 29.81 19.09
N ALA A 189 31.60 28.92 18.12
CA ALA A 189 32.83 28.87 17.32
C ALA A 189 33.05 30.17 16.52
N ALA A 190 31.98 30.71 15.91
CA ALA A 190 32.03 31.96 15.16
C ALA A 190 32.28 33.19 16.07
N ALA A 191 31.81 33.16 17.32
CA ALA A 191 32.10 34.20 18.31
C ALA A 191 33.53 34.10 18.85
N ALA A 192 34.03 32.89 19.11
CA ALA A 192 35.39 32.65 19.59
C ALA A 192 36.47 33.17 18.62
N ALA A 193 36.17 33.20 17.31
CA ALA A 193 37.06 33.76 16.30
C ALA A 193 37.20 35.30 16.38
N ARG A 194 36.27 36.00 17.03
CA ARG A 194 36.16 37.48 17.03
C ARG A 194 36.57 38.16 18.33
N GLY A 195 36.55 37.46 19.46
CA GLY A 195 36.87 38.08 20.74
C GLY A 195 36.01 37.52 21.87
N PRO A 196 35.60 38.33 22.86
CA PRO A 196 34.97 37.80 24.07
C PRO A 196 33.77 36.92 23.73
N GLY A 197 33.72 35.75 24.36
CA GLY A 197 32.70 34.74 24.12
C GLY A 197 31.29 35.23 24.41
N ILE A 198 30.31 34.51 23.86
CA ILE A 198 28.89 34.81 24.00
C ILE A 198 28.47 34.64 25.46
N SER A 199 27.59 35.52 25.96
CA SER A 199 27.04 35.39 27.30
C SER A 199 25.91 34.34 27.32
N ASP A 200 25.95 33.42 28.28
CA ASP A 200 24.91 32.40 28.46
C ASP A 200 23.74 32.99 29.28
N GLN A 201 22.57 33.16 28.65
CA GLN A 201 21.33 33.54 29.31
C GLN A 201 20.55 32.27 29.75
N GLY A 202 21.11 31.45 30.65
CA GLY A 202 20.44 30.24 31.16
C GLY A 202 21.36 29.02 31.30
N ALA A 203 20.81 27.82 31.06
CA ALA A 203 21.62 26.60 30.95
C ALA A 203 22.52 26.74 29.71
N GLY A 204 23.81 27.00 29.92
CA GLY A 204 24.77 27.16 28.83
C GLY A 204 24.93 25.87 28.01
N LEU A 205 25.50 26.01 26.82
CA LEU A 205 25.69 24.91 25.85
C LEU A 205 26.24 23.62 26.49
N ASN A 206 27.24 23.74 27.38
CA ASN A 206 27.85 22.58 28.04
C ASN A 206 26.89 21.80 28.94
N ALA A 207 26.02 22.49 29.69
CA ALA A 207 25.04 21.84 30.56
C ALA A 207 23.99 21.07 29.75
N LEU A 208 23.58 21.63 28.62
CA LEU A 208 22.64 20.97 27.70
C LEU A 208 23.30 19.80 26.95
N LEU A 209 24.59 19.90 26.61
CA LEU A 209 25.37 18.78 26.06
C LEU A 209 25.45 17.62 27.05
N GLU A 210 25.72 17.90 28.32
CA GLU A 210 25.73 16.86 29.37
C GLU A 210 24.36 16.17 29.48
N THR A 211 23.28 16.96 29.53
CA THR A 211 21.91 16.44 29.56
C THR A 211 21.58 15.59 28.34
N TYR A 212 22.03 16.00 27.16
CA TYR A 212 21.85 15.25 25.92
C TYR A 212 22.63 13.92 25.91
N ILE A 213 23.88 13.93 26.39
CA ILE A 213 24.69 12.71 26.53
C ILE A 213 24.04 11.74 27.52
N GLU A 214 23.54 12.24 28.65
CA GLU A 214 22.80 11.40 29.62
C GLU A 214 21.53 10.80 29.03
N ALA A 215 20.81 11.56 28.19
CA ALA A 215 19.59 11.09 27.56
C ALA A 215 19.82 10.09 26.40
N THR A 216 21.04 10.01 25.87
CA THR A 216 21.42 9.13 24.75
C THR A 216 22.20 7.87 25.18
N ALA A 217 22.64 7.80 26.45
CA ALA A 217 23.36 6.68 27.04
C ALA A 217 22.42 5.53 27.46
#